data_AF-A0A961WLB0-F1
#
_entry.id   AF-A0A961WLB0-F1
#
_cell.length_a   1.000
_cell.length_b   1.000
_cell.length_c   1.000
_cell.angle_alpha   90.00
_cell.angle_beta   90.00
_cell.angle_gamma   90.00
#
_symmetry.space_group_name_H-M   'P 1'
#
loop_
_entity.id
_entity.type
_entity.pdbx_description
1 polymer ?
#
loop_
_entity_poly.entity_id
_entity_poly.type
_entity_poly.pdbx_seq_one_letter_code
_entity_poly.pdbx_strand_id
1 'polypeptide(L)'
;MTMNRASCAAAIAMALMVVLAPMDVQAQGGPKVNDTVFSTDAIKRVTAVTRVFGRGQSVVGAIVEFAEPLKAGAVQPKDFAVDGRTIQTVRVTGSPDPDAPEADGRFVVIALDPSDKDAAVFGPGLD
;
A
#
# COMPACT_ATOMS: atom_id res chain seq x y z
N MET A 1 -54.92 22.45 -44.76
CA MET A 1 -55.85 21.35 -44.49
C MET A 1 -55.38 20.14 -45.29
N THR A 2 -55.17 19.01 -44.60
CA THR A 2 -54.95 17.64 -45.12
C THR A 2 -53.75 17.33 -46.02
N MET A 3 -52.74 16.71 -45.38
CA MET A 3 -51.74 15.79 -45.94
C MET A 3 -52.36 14.75 -46.88
N ASN A 4 -51.60 14.30 -47.89
CA ASN A 4 -51.50 12.85 -48.15
C ASN A 4 -50.39 12.44 -49.14
N ARG A 5 -49.64 11.43 -48.68
CA ARG A 5 -49.20 10.21 -49.39
C ARG A 5 -47.93 10.23 -50.25
N ALA A 6 -46.93 9.58 -49.66
CA ALA A 6 -45.97 8.67 -50.28
C ALA A 6 -46.57 7.82 -51.43
N SER A 7 -45.80 7.58 -52.51
CA SER A 7 -45.07 6.31 -52.71
C SER A 7 -44.38 6.23 -54.09
N CYS A 8 -43.27 5.46 -54.10
CA CYS A 8 -42.70 4.67 -55.19
C CYS A 8 -42.05 5.33 -56.42
N ALA A 9 -40.72 5.17 -56.51
CA ALA A 9 -40.00 4.36 -57.52
C ALA A 9 -38.59 4.98 -57.75
N ALA A 10 -37.57 4.47 -57.09
CA ALA A 10 -36.63 3.47 -57.65
C ALA A 10 -35.82 3.99 -58.86
N ALA A 11 -34.59 4.43 -58.60
CA ALA A 11 -33.45 4.21 -59.49
C ALA A 11 -32.15 4.46 -58.71
N ILE A 12 -31.46 3.36 -58.37
CA ILE A 12 -30.13 3.33 -57.76
C ILE A 12 -29.11 3.38 -58.90
N ALA A 13 -28.22 4.36 -58.90
CA ALA A 13 -26.85 4.21 -59.39
C ALA A 13 -25.98 5.27 -58.71
N MET A 14 -25.25 4.81 -57.71
CA MET A 14 -24.41 5.56 -56.79
C MET A 14 -23.19 6.12 -57.53
N ALA A 15 -23.08 7.45 -57.59
CA ALA A 15 -21.83 8.15 -57.87
C ALA A 15 -21.16 8.47 -56.52
N LEU A 16 -19.84 8.29 -56.39
CA LEU A 16 -19.11 9.00 -55.34
C LEU A 16 -17.64 9.25 -55.72
N MET A 17 -17.37 10.51 -56.04
CA MET A 17 -16.06 11.13 -55.97
C MET A 17 -15.54 11.06 -54.52
N VAL A 18 -14.27 10.72 -54.32
CA VAL A 18 -13.60 10.94 -53.04
C VAL A 18 -12.80 12.23 -53.14
N VAL A 19 -13.21 13.19 -52.30
CA VAL A 19 -12.60 14.51 -52.05
C VAL A 19 -11.49 14.35 -51.00
N LEU A 20 -10.36 15.05 -51.17
CA LEU A 20 -9.33 15.23 -50.14
C LEU A 20 -9.83 16.13 -49.01
N ALA A 21 -9.59 15.75 -47.75
CA ALA A 21 -9.58 16.65 -46.61
C ALA A 21 -8.40 16.31 -45.66
N PRO A 22 -7.59 17.28 -45.21
CA PRO A 22 -6.73 17.14 -44.05
C PRO A 22 -7.51 17.56 -42.78
N MET A 23 -7.53 16.73 -41.74
CA MET A 23 -8.07 17.11 -40.42
C MET A 23 -7.02 16.88 -39.32
N ASP A 24 -6.40 18.00 -38.96
CA ASP A 24 -6.11 18.54 -37.63
C ASP A 24 -6.17 17.66 -36.38
N VAL A 25 -5.09 17.79 -35.59
CA VAL A 25 -5.02 18.01 -34.13
C VAL A 25 -5.80 17.07 -33.21
N GLN A 26 -5.06 16.40 -32.32
CA GLN A 26 -5.39 16.42 -30.88
C GLN A 26 -4.18 16.00 -30.05
N ALA A 27 -3.47 16.99 -29.51
CA ALA A 27 -2.71 16.83 -28.29
C ALA A 27 -3.72 16.72 -27.13
N GLN A 28 -4.09 15.48 -26.80
CA GLN A 28 -4.65 15.17 -25.49
C GLN A 28 -3.78 14.08 -24.90
N GLY A 29 -2.87 14.49 -24.00
CA GLY A 29 -2.33 13.56 -23.03
C GLY A 29 -3.51 12.89 -22.35
N GLY A 30 -3.62 11.57 -22.54
CA GLY A 30 -4.69 10.79 -21.94
C GLY A 30 -4.68 10.91 -20.42
N PRO A 31 -5.76 10.50 -19.74
CA PRO A 31 -5.75 10.39 -18.29
C PRO A 31 -4.50 9.61 -17.87
N LYS A 32 -3.73 10.12 -16.90
CA LYS A 32 -2.66 9.34 -16.26
C LYS A 32 -3.31 8.15 -15.55
N VAL A 33 -3.47 7.05 -16.28
CA VAL A 33 -3.87 5.76 -15.75
C VAL A 33 -2.60 5.01 -15.41
N ASN A 34 -2.00 5.32 -14.26
CA ASN A 34 -1.04 4.45 -13.58
C ASN A 34 -0.85 4.92 -12.13
N ASP A 35 -1.92 4.83 -11.35
CA ASP A 35 -1.91 4.97 -9.88
C ASP A 35 -1.47 3.66 -9.18
N THR A 36 -1.00 2.67 -9.95
CA THR A 36 -0.42 1.42 -9.45
C THR A 36 1.07 1.54 -9.14
N VAL A 37 1.63 2.75 -9.14
CA VAL A 37 2.90 3.02 -8.47
C VAL A 37 2.64 2.98 -6.97
N PHE A 38 2.40 1.78 -6.43
CA PHE A 38 2.72 1.50 -5.05
C PHE A 38 4.17 1.92 -4.89
N SER A 39 4.39 3.04 -4.19
CA SER A 39 5.73 3.42 -3.78
C SER A 39 6.25 2.24 -2.95
N THR A 40 7.08 1.42 -3.59
CA THR A 40 7.68 0.23 -3.00
C THR A 40 8.70 0.61 -1.92
N ASP A 41 8.91 1.91 -1.73
CA ASP A 41 9.76 2.53 -0.72
C ASP A 41 8.97 3.02 0.51
N ALA A 42 7.74 2.53 0.74
CA ALA A 42 6.95 2.94 1.90
C ALA A 42 7.65 2.61 3.23
N ILE A 43 8.39 1.49 3.29
CA ILE A 43 9.19 1.08 4.45
C ILE A 43 10.66 1.39 4.18
N LYS A 44 11.27 2.21 5.03
CA LYS A 44 12.70 2.58 4.94
C LYS A 44 13.59 1.62 5.71
N ARG A 45 13.14 1.13 6.87
CA ARG A 45 13.95 0.24 7.71
C ARG A 45 13.07 -0.59 8.64
N VAL A 46 13.55 -1.77 9.00
CA VAL A 46 13.01 -2.58 10.08
C VAL A 46 14.13 -2.85 11.07
N THR A 47 13.93 -2.53 12.33
CA THR A 47 14.89 -2.75 13.41
C THR A 47 14.31 -3.75 14.40
N ALA A 48 14.97 -4.88 14.61
CA ALA A 48 14.59 -5.81 15.66
C ALA A 48 15.00 -5.25 17.03
N VAL A 49 14.09 -5.31 18.00
CA VAL A 49 14.35 -4.89 19.38
C VAL A 49 14.55 -6.13 20.22
N THR A 50 15.72 -6.22 20.85
CA THR A 50 16.07 -7.32 21.73
C THR A 50 16.18 -6.87 23.17
N ARG A 51 15.77 -7.72 24.10
CA ARG A 51 15.93 -7.48 25.54
C ARG A 51 16.55 -8.71 26.19
N VAL A 52 17.38 -8.48 27.21
CA VAL A 52 18.01 -9.54 28.00
C VAL A 52 17.05 -10.01 29.08
N PHE A 53 16.85 -11.32 29.16
CA PHE A 53 16.06 -11.99 30.19
C PHE A 53 16.93 -13.03 30.90
N GLY A 54 17.37 -12.70 32.12
CA GLY A 54 18.26 -13.56 32.90
C GLY A 54 19.56 -13.86 32.15
N ARG A 55 19.75 -15.11 31.71
CA ARG A 55 20.94 -15.58 30.98
C ARG A 55 20.76 -15.62 29.45
N GLY A 56 19.63 -15.16 28.93
CA GLY A 56 19.33 -15.17 27.50
C GLY A 56 18.92 -13.79 26.98
N GLN A 57 18.77 -13.68 25.67
CA GLN A 57 18.28 -12.52 24.96
C GLN A 57 17.16 -12.95 24.02
N SER A 58 16.08 -12.17 23.99
CA SER A 58 14.92 -12.43 23.13
C SER A 58 14.55 -11.20 22.32
N VAL A 59 14.02 -11.40 21.12
CA VAL A 59 13.39 -10.34 20.32
C VAL A 59 12.02 -10.04 20.90
N VAL A 60 11.86 -8.85 21.46
CA VAL A 60 10.63 -8.37 22.13
C VAL A 60 9.80 -7.45 21.25
N GLY A 61 10.30 -7.09 20.08
CA GLY A 61 9.58 -6.21 19.17
C GLY A 61 10.31 -5.94 17.88
N ALA A 62 9.64 -5.22 17.01
CA ALA A 62 10.20 -4.65 15.80
C ALA A 62 9.78 -3.18 15.69
N ILE A 63 10.68 -2.34 15.20
CA ILE A 63 10.41 -0.95 14.87
C ILE A 63 10.51 -0.81 13.37
N VAL A 64 9.39 -0.49 12.73
CA VAL A 64 9.30 -0.24 11.30
C VAL A 64 9.34 1.27 11.08
N GLU A 65 10.31 1.74 10.31
CA GLU A 65 10.42 3.13 9.89
C GLU A 65 9.80 3.28 8.50
N PHE A 66 8.75 4.08 8.40
CA PHE A 66 8.08 4.42 7.15
C PHE A 66 8.68 5.67 6.52
N ALA A 67 8.54 5.80 5.20
CA ALA A 67 8.98 6.97 4.44
C ALA A 67 8.19 8.23 4.83
N GLU A 68 6.88 8.07 5.00
CA GLU A 68 5.93 9.13 5.33
C GLU A 68 5.37 8.94 6.74
N PRO A 69 5.00 10.04 7.44
CA PRO A 69 4.38 9.94 8.75
C PRO A 69 2.96 9.35 8.65
N LEU A 70 2.65 8.50 9.62
CA LEU A 70 1.35 7.90 9.86
C LEU A 70 0.65 8.63 11.01
N LYS A 71 -0.67 8.53 11.03
CA LYS A 71 -1.49 9.02 12.15
C LYS A 71 -1.53 7.99 13.28
N ALA A 72 -1.57 8.47 14.52
CA ALA A 72 -1.91 7.62 15.67
C ALA A 72 -3.23 6.87 15.40
N GLY A 73 -3.29 5.59 15.76
CA GLY A 73 -4.42 4.70 15.48
C GLY A 73 -4.64 4.33 14.00
N ALA A 74 -3.78 4.75 13.07
CA ALA A 74 -3.92 4.39 11.65
C ALA A 74 -3.62 2.91 11.37
N VAL A 75 -3.03 2.21 12.34
CA VAL A 75 -2.59 0.82 12.22
C VAL A 75 -3.15 -0.01 13.36
N GLN A 76 -3.31 -1.30 13.12
CA GLN A 76 -3.85 -2.27 14.07
C GLN A 76 -3.06 -3.58 13.97
N PRO A 77 -3.05 -4.42 15.02
CA PRO A 77 -2.26 -5.65 15.04
C PRO A 77 -2.51 -6.58 13.84
N LYS A 78 -3.73 -6.63 13.31
CA LYS A 78 -4.10 -7.47 12.17
C LYS A 78 -3.51 -7.04 10.83
N ASP A 79 -2.91 -5.86 10.74
CA ASP A 79 -2.25 -5.38 9.53
C ASP A 79 -0.81 -5.94 9.42
N PHE A 80 -0.31 -6.60 10.47
CA PHE A 80 1.05 -7.12 10.55
C PHE A 80 1.05 -8.61 10.86
N ALA A 81 2.12 -9.27 10.43
CA ALA A 81 2.46 -10.62 10.82
C ALA A 81 3.97 -10.69 11.05
N VAL A 82 4.37 -11.48 12.04
CA VAL A 82 5.76 -11.86 12.24
C VAL A 82 5.77 -13.37 12.46
N ASP A 83 6.43 -14.10 11.57
CA ASP A 83 6.38 -15.56 11.54
C ASP A 83 6.85 -16.17 12.86
N GLY A 84 6.05 -17.08 13.42
CA GLY A 84 6.36 -17.74 14.70
C GLY A 84 6.29 -16.82 15.93
N ARG A 85 5.77 -15.59 15.78
CA ARG A 85 5.63 -14.62 16.88
C ARG A 85 4.17 -14.22 17.09
N THR A 86 3.84 -13.92 18.34
CA THR A 86 2.57 -13.37 18.79
C THR A 86 2.72 -11.85 18.92
N ILE A 87 1.94 -11.09 18.14
CA ILE A 87 1.88 -9.62 18.26
C ILE A 87 0.96 -9.26 19.41
N GLN A 88 1.47 -8.53 20.40
CA GLN A 88 0.67 -8.05 21.54
C GLN A 88 0.06 -6.68 21.26
N THR A 89 0.87 -5.73 20.77
CA THR A 89 0.42 -4.37 20.47
C THR A 89 1.15 -3.82 19.26
N VAL A 90 0.49 -2.89 18.57
CA VAL A 90 1.09 -2.09 17.50
C VAL A 90 0.69 -0.64 17.71
N ARG A 91 1.63 0.28 17.54
CA ARG A 91 1.38 1.71 17.68
C ARG A 91 2.29 2.54 16.80
N VAL A 92 1.78 3.69 16.35
CA VAL A 92 2.59 4.70 15.68
C VAL A 92 3.29 5.57 16.73
N THR A 93 4.56 5.90 16.52
CA THR A 93 5.35 6.71 17.43
C THR A 93 6.16 7.76 16.67
N GLY A 94 6.47 8.87 17.35
CA GLY A 94 7.30 9.95 16.83
C GLY A 94 8.80 9.67 16.87
N SER A 95 9.24 8.63 17.60
CA SER A 95 10.64 8.26 17.79
C SER A 95 10.86 6.74 17.66
N PRO A 96 12.07 6.29 17.27
CA PRO A 96 12.42 4.87 17.15
C PRO A 96 12.77 4.27 18.52
N ASP A 97 11.83 4.32 19.46
CA ASP A 97 12.01 3.81 20.83
C ASP A 97 10.89 2.80 21.15
N PRO A 98 11.24 1.57 21.61
CA PRO A 98 10.27 0.52 21.91
C PRO A 98 9.33 0.83 23.07
N ASP A 99 9.61 1.84 23.89
CA ASP A 99 8.79 2.28 25.01
C ASP A 99 8.13 3.65 24.73
N ALA A 100 8.30 4.20 23.52
CA ALA A 100 7.67 5.47 23.13
C ALA A 100 6.13 5.39 23.19
N PRO A 101 5.47 6.48 23.66
CA PRO A 101 4.02 6.58 23.63
C PRO A 101 3.50 6.71 22.20
N GLU A 102 2.21 6.42 22.02
CA GLU A 102 1.54 6.60 20.74
C GLU A 102 1.48 8.07 20.35
N ALA A 103 1.87 8.37 19.11
CA ALA A 103 1.84 9.71 18.53
C ALA A 103 1.89 9.63 17.01
N ASP A 104 1.45 10.69 16.33
CA ASP A 104 1.74 10.85 14.89
C ASP A 104 3.25 10.79 14.64
N GLY A 105 3.66 10.05 13.61
CA GLY A 105 5.08 9.85 13.35
C GLY A 105 5.37 8.80 12.29
N ARG A 106 6.65 8.57 12.02
CA ARG A 106 7.09 7.64 10.96
C ARG A 106 7.43 6.25 11.48
N PHE A 107 7.38 6.03 12.78
CA PHE A 107 7.78 4.76 13.37
C PHE A 107 6.54 3.99 13.77
N VAL A 108 6.53 2.69 13.50
CA VAL A 108 5.55 1.76 14.03
C VAL A 108 6.29 0.79 14.94
N VAL A 109 5.91 0.78 16.20
CA VAL A 109 6.44 -0.15 17.20
C VAL A 109 5.48 -1.33 17.30
N ILE A 110 5.99 -2.52 16.99
CA ILE A 110 5.30 -3.79 17.10
C ILE A 110 5.89 -4.50 18.33
N ALA A 111 5.09 -4.67 19.38
CA ALA A 111 5.47 -5.44 20.56
C ALA A 111 5.14 -6.91 20.35
N LEU A 112 6.10 -7.79 20.63
CA LEU A 112 6.01 -9.24 20.46
C LEU A 112 6.08 -9.94 21.81
N ASP A 113 5.47 -11.12 21.92
CA ASP A 113 5.55 -11.92 23.14
C ASP A 113 6.97 -12.47 23.35
N PRO A 114 7.64 -12.14 24.46
CA PRO A 114 8.95 -12.70 24.79
C PRO A 114 8.92 -14.21 25.12
N SER A 115 7.74 -14.77 25.37
CA SER A 115 7.51 -16.16 25.79
C SER A 115 7.30 -17.12 24.62
N ASP A 116 7.08 -16.59 23.42
CA ASP A 116 7.00 -17.40 22.20
C ASP A 116 8.26 -18.24 22.03
N LYS A 117 8.11 -19.50 21.57
CA LYS A 117 9.23 -20.44 21.38
C LYS A 117 10.35 -19.88 20.50
N ASP A 118 10.00 -19.06 19.50
CA ASP A 118 10.95 -18.49 18.53
C ASP A 118 11.46 -17.11 18.97
N ALA A 119 11.30 -16.73 20.24
CA ALA A 119 11.69 -15.40 20.74
C ALA A 119 13.17 -15.30 21.03
N ALA A 120 13.73 -16.38 21.55
CA ALA A 120 15.08 -16.40 22.07
C ALA A 120 16.07 -16.42 20.89
N VAL A 121 16.96 -15.43 20.88
CA VAL A 121 18.05 -15.33 19.89
C VAL A 121 19.39 -15.77 20.49
N PHE A 122 19.47 -15.77 21.81
CA PHE A 122 20.65 -16.22 22.55
C PHE A 122 20.22 -16.74 23.91
N GLY A 123 20.83 -17.84 24.36
CA GLY A 123 20.51 -18.44 25.64
C GLY A 123 21.05 -19.86 25.76
N PRO A 124 21.06 -20.44 26.97
CA PRO A 124 21.50 -21.80 27.17
C PRO A 124 20.56 -22.80 26.47
N GLY A 125 21.13 -23.73 25.69
CA GLY A 125 20.36 -24.76 24.97
C GLY A 125 19.68 -24.26 23.68
N LEU A 126 20.17 -23.15 23.12
CA LEU A 126 19.94 -22.78 21.73
C LEU A 126 21.24 -23.11 20.97
N ASP A 127 21.17 -24.16 20.15
CA ASP A 127 22.29 -24.74 19.40
C ASP A 127 21.99 -24.76 17.90
#